data_AF-A0A8I1G5K3-F1
#
_entry.id   AF-A0A8I1G5K3-F1
#
_cell.length_a   1.000
_cell.length_b   1.000
_cell.length_c   1.000
_cell.angle_alpha   90.00
_cell.angle_beta   90.00
_cell.angle_gamma   90.00
#
_symmetry.space_group_name_H-M   'P 1'
#
loop_
_entity.id
_entity.type
_entity.pdbx_description
1 polymer ?
#
loop_
_entity_poly.entity_id
_entity_poly.type
_entity_poly.pdbx_seq_one_letter_code
_entity_poly.pdbx_strand_id
1 'polypeptide(L)'
;MSTITNTAVNVTPDSPAFLGSSNPLENDAQYSYFFNGCFIYSYNHTTGRCACLTELDVATTTVKPYGLVDKHYVVIGDKAFRSVTQAQKARSKVSVANASNDNSPGKHPALPAIEQLSAIKSLARIEEWFNTDFEAKWEAYRETSEFYNLIQYYLALSCDAYKQKADTAFLDAGIEFYLSMAHYSWLNPSILHNAACVYWLAGEKENALDCIELALNFRYSGMDSLLGDEDLQGLRKTRRFRQLARKYEALKPRFNYVTLELFEVFENFSVQQPEPFVRFMRSHLLTNFRFYDISDLSARIDGSEDEDEREYWQRLAAFNNSYLYKYMLIDEPMDLLTEQGKTNYQHFQQYRHYRVLNPIVFARVSEQLFHHAHYWASRHQGAFNERDQALLSQSFQLLEEFNVATEGLCFEKRSELMEKAKSYDIHHYMQNLKRF
;
A
#
# COMPACT_ATOMS: atom_id res chain seq x y z
N MET A 1 -36.48 -7.79 -31.06
CA MET A 1 -36.00 -7.63 -29.68
C MET A 1 -35.42 -8.98 -29.26
N SER A 2 -34.13 -9.05 -28.95
CA SER A 2 -33.51 -10.32 -28.52
C SER A 2 -33.92 -10.60 -27.08
N THR A 3 -34.63 -11.69 -26.83
CA THR A 3 -34.76 -12.26 -25.48
C THR A 3 -33.41 -12.86 -25.06
N ILE A 4 -33.12 -12.89 -23.75
CA ILE A 4 -31.87 -13.47 -23.20
C ILE A 4 -31.67 -14.93 -23.66
N THR A 5 -32.76 -15.63 -24.01
CA THR A 5 -32.74 -16.99 -24.56
C THR A 5 -31.95 -17.17 -25.87
N ASN A 6 -31.71 -16.12 -26.66
CA ASN A 6 -30.85 -16.21 -27.85
C ASN A 6 -29.35 -16.02 -27.53
N THR A 7 -29.01 -15.59 -26.32
CA THR A 7 -27.64 -15.32 -25.85
C THR A 7 -27.04 -16.52 -25.08
N ALA A 8 -27.76 -17.66 -25.04
CA ALA A 8 -27.59 -18.72 -24.04
C ALA A 8 -26.57 -19.83 -24.39
N VAL A 9 -25.85 -19.76 -25.51
CA VAL A 9 -24.85 -20.78 -25.85
C VAL A 9 -23.52 -20.42 -25.18
N ASN A 10 -23.08 -21.25 -24.23
CA ASN A 10 -21.78 -21.16 -23.51
C ASN A 10 -21.65 -20.08 -22.41
N VAL A 11 -22.76 -19.61 -21.81
CA VAL A 11 -22.69 -18.70 -20.66
C VAL A 11 -22.42 -19.47 -19.37
N THR A 12 -21.41 -19.05 -18.61
CA THR A 12 -21.03 -19.63 -17.31
C THR A 12 -20.75 -18.52 -16.29
N PRO A 13 -20.61 -18.86 -14.99
CA PRO A 13 -20.13 -17.91 -13.98
C PRO A 13 -18.80 -17.23 -14.31
N ASP A 14 -17.90 -17.94 -15.01
CA ASP A 14 -16.59 -17.43 -15.45
C ASP A 14 -16.64 -16.67 -16.79
N SER A 15 -17.72 -16.85 -17.57
CA SER A 15 -17.94 -16.17 -18.84
C SER A 15 -19.39 -15.65 -18.95
N PRO A 16 -19.76 -14.66 -18.12
CA PRO A 16 -21.10 -14.11 -18.13
C PRO A 16 -21.37 -13.28 -19.41
N ALA A 17 -22.63 -13.23 -19.81
CA ALA A 17 -23.10 -12.45 -20.94
C ALA A 17 -23.44 -11.02 -20.51
N PHE A 18 -22.84 -10.03 -21.18
CA PHE A 18 -23.25 -8.64 -21.05
C PHE A 18 -24.62 -8.42 -21.70
N LEU A 19 -25.57 -7.89 -20.93
CA LEU A 19 -26.95 -7.64 -21.39
C LEU A 19 -27.13 -6.21 -21.90
N GLY A 20 -26.39 -5.26 -21.33
CA GLY A 20 -26.47 -3.85 -21.69
C GLY A 20 -26.14 -2.93 -20.52
N SER A 21 -26.16 -1.62 -20.79
CA SER A 21 -25.97 -0.59 -19.79
C SER A 21 -27.11 0.42 -19.78
N SER A 22 -27.40 0.98 -18.61
CA SER A 22 -28.38 2.05 -18.44
C SER A 22 -27.79 3.18 -17.63
N ASN A 23 -28.18 4.42 -17.96
CA ASN A 23 -28.03 5.55 -17.06
C ASN A 23 -29.42 5.94 -16.52
N PRO A 24 -29.86 5.36 -15.39
CA PRO A 24 -31.24 5.46 -14.94
C PRO A 24 -31.66 6.87 -14.48
N LEU A 25 -30.71 7.78 -14.21
CA LEU A 25 -30.94 9.18 -13.86
C LEU A 25 -29.88 10.00 -14.60
N GLU A 26 -30.27 10.97 -15.43
CA GLU A 26 -29.40 11.67 -16.42
C GLU A 26 -28.11 12.31 -15.85
N ASN A 27 -27.91 12.32 -14.53
CA ASN A 27 -26.73 12.83 -13.82
C ASN A 27 -26.08 11.83 -12.81
N ASP A 28 -26.44 10.54 -12.81
CA ASP A 28 -25.92 9.53 -11.86
C ASP A 28 -25.06 8.44 -12.53
N ALA A 29 -24.56 7.54 -11.67
CA ALA A 29 -23.80 6.35 -11.96
C ALA A 29 -24.33 5.53 -13.16
N GLN A 30 -23.41 5.18 -14.07
CA GLN A 30 -23.68 4.22 -15.12
C GLN A 30 -23.80 2.81 -14.52
N TYR A 31 -24.80 2.05 -14.96
CA TYR A 31 -24.99 0.64 -14.56
C TYR A 31 -24.83 -0.28 -15.76
N SER A 32 -24.23 -1.44 -15.53
CA SER A 32 -24.10 -2.53 -16.50
C SER A 32 -24.76 -3.79 -15.97
N TYR A 33 -25.46 -4.54 -16.80
CA TYR A 33 -26.17 -5.75 -16.41
C TYR A 33 -25.57 -6.98 -17.09
N PHE A 34 -25.53 -8.08 -16.36
CA PHE A 34 -24.89 -9.31 -16.79
C PHE A 34 -25.77 -10.52 -16.44
N PHE A 35 -25.69 -11.58 -17.25
CA PHE A 35 -26.30 -12.87 -16.99
C PHE A 35 -25.21 -13.94 -16.96
N ASN A 36 -25.14 -14.73 -15.90
CA ASN A 36 -24.08 -15.74 -15.70
C ASN A 36 -24.51 -17.19 -15.96
N GLY A 37 -25.69 -17.41 -16.54
CA GLY A 37 -26.27 -18.74 -16.70
C GLY A 37 -27.23 -19.14 -15.58
N CYS A 38 -27.14 -18.50 -14.40
CA CYS A 38 -28.00 -18.76 -13.25
C CYS A 38 -28.96 -17.60 -12.95
N PHE A 39 -28.43 -16.38 -12.85
CA PHE A 39 -29.19 -15.18 -12.49
C PHE A 39 -28.64 -13.92 -13.17
N ILE A 40 -29.40 -12.83 -13.08
CA ILE A 40 -29.00 -11.51 -13.58
C ILE A 40 -28.45 -10.68 -12.42
N TYR A 41 -27.43 -9.87 -12.68
CA TYR A 41 -26.85 -8.96 -11.70
C TYR A 41 -26.38 -7.66 -12.36
N SER A 42 -26.22 -6.60 -11.56
CA SER A 42 -25.81 -5.27 -12.01
C SER A 42 -24.45 -4.87 -11.44
N TYR A 43 -23.65 -4.12 -12.20
CA TYR A 43 -22.42 -3.43 -11.78
C TYR A 43 -22.60 -1.92 -11.85
N ASN A 44 -22.27 -1.21 -10.77
CA ASN A 44 -22.31 0.25 -10.67
C ASN A 44 -20.92 0.84 -10.94
N HIS A 45 -20.77 1.63 -11.99
CA HIS A 45 -19.49 2.19 -12.43
C HIS A 45 -18.94 3.29 -11.51
N THR A 46 -19.79 3.92 -10.70
CA THR A 46 -19.37 4.98 -9.78
C THR A 46 -18.88 4.41 -8.46
N THR A 47 -19.53 3.37 -7.94
CA THR A 47 -19.19 2.78 -6.65
C THR A 47 -18.39 1.49 -6.75
N GLY A 48 -18.28 0.91 -7.94
CA GLY A 48 -17.68 -0.42 -8.18
C GLY A 48 -18.58 -1.57 -7.74
N ARG A 49 -19.79 -1.31 -7.23
CA ARG A 49 -20.60 -2.35 -6.57
C ARG A 49 -21.33 -3.27 -7.53
N CYS A 50 -21.39 -4.55 -7.17
CA CYS A 50 -22.20 -5.58 -7.83
C CYS A 50 -23.42 -5.99 -6.98
N ALA A 51 -24.60 -6.07 -7.59
CA ALA A 51 -25.84 -6.49 -6.92
C ALA A 51 -26.56 -7.60 -7.68
N CYS A 52 -26.88 -8.69 -6.98
CA CYS A 52 -27.61 -9.83 -7.54
C CYS A 52 -29.12 -9.52 -7.62
N LEU A 53 -29.75 -9.80 -8.77
CA LEU A 53 -31.17 -9.54 -9.03
C LEU A 53 -31.92 -10.87 -9.14
N THR A 54 -31.98 -11.59 -8.03
CA THR A 54 -32.53 -12.96 -7.97
C THR A 54 -34.04 -13.04 -8.17
N GLU A 55 -34.75 -11.92 -8.10
CA GLU A 55 -36.19 -11.82 -8.30
C GLU A 55 -36.60 -11.84 -9.77
N LEU A 56 -35.65 -11.66 -10.69
CA LEU A 56 -35.93 -11.56 -12.12
C LEU A 56 -36.13 -12.94 -12.78
N ASP A 57 -37.17 -13.03 -13.60
CA ASP A 57 -37.34 -14.10 -14.57
C ASP A 57 -36.43 -13.86 -15.78
N VAL A 58 -35.31 -14.60 -15.79
CA VAL A 58 -34.30 -14.56 -16.85
C VAL A 58 -34.92 -14.77 -18.24
N ALA A 59 -35.91 -15.65 -18.38
CA ALA A 59 -36.47 -16.01 -19.67
C ALA A 59 -37.26 -14.86 -20.30
N THR A 60 -37.77 -13.93 -19.49
CA THR A 60 -38.65 -12.84 -19.93
C THR A 60 -38.02 -11.46 -19.76
N THR A 61 -36.82 -11.38 -19.18
CA THR A 61 -36.12 -10.12 -18.95
C THR A 61 -35.68 -9.48 -20.26
N THR A 62 -35.88 -8.16 -20.36
CA THR A 62 -35.44 -7.30 -21.47
C THR A 62 -34.75 -6.06 -20.95
N VAL A 63 -33.74 -5.58 -21.68
CA VAL A 63 -33.02 -4.34 -21.37
C VAL A 63 -33.75 -3.14 -21.95
N LYS A 64 -33.87 -2.08 -21.16
CA LYS A 64 -34.49 -0.79 -21.49
C LYS A 64 -33.49 0.35 -21.19
N PRO A 65 -33.67 1.55 -21.76
CA PRO A 65 -32.78 2.69 -21.50
C PRO A 65 -32.65 3.03 -19.99
N TYR A 66 -33.68 2.72 -19.21
CA TYR A 66 -33.74 3.00 -17.78
C TYR A 66 -33.37 1.80 -16.87
N GLY A 67 -33.03 0.64 -17.43
CA GLY A 67 -32.68 -0.56 -16.65
C GLY A 67 -33.24 -1.86 -17.25
N LEU A 68 -33.74 -2.75 -16.40
CA LEU A 68 -34.29 -4.05 -16.83
C LEU A 68 -35.80 -4.14 -16.59
N VAL A 69 -36.50 -4.95 -17.37
CA VAL A 69 -37.91 -5.27 -17.17
C VAL A 69 -38.17 -6.73 -17.49
N ASP A 70 -38.91 -7.42 -16.63
CA ASP A 70 -39.50 -8.73 -16.90
C ASP A 70 -41.05 -8.67 -16.73
N LYS A 71 -41.71 -9.83 -16.61
CA LYS A 71 -43.17 -9.91 -16.43
C LYS A 71 -43.68 -9.34 -15.09
N HIS A 72 -42.87 -9.33 -14.04
CA HIS A 72 -43.26 -9.04 -12.66
C HIS A 72 -42.52 -7.86 -12.03
N TYR A 73 -41.37 -7.48 -12.58
CA TYR A 73 -40.41 -6.56 -11.99
C TYR A 73 -39.82 -5.58 -13.00
N VAL A 74 -39.51 -4.40 -12.49
CA VAL A 74 -38.73 -3.34 -13.14
C VAL A 74 -37.48 -3.12 -12.31
N VAL A 75 -36.31 -3.12 -12.92
CA VAL A 75 -35.04 -2.78 -12.25
C VAL A 75 -34.59 -1.41 -12.68
N ILE A 76 -34.20 -0.59 -11.70
CA ILE A 76 -33.55 0.70 -11.91
C ILE A 76 -32.25 0.69 -11.11
N GLY A 77 -31.11 0.73 -11.81
CA GLY A 77 -29.81 0.59 -11.18
C GLY A 77 -29.63 -0.81 -10.61
N ASP A 78 -29.52 -0.91 -9.29
CA ASP A 78 -29.31 -2.15 -8.52
C ASP A 78 -30.56 -2.65 -7.77
N LYS A 79 -31.73 -2.03 -7.98
CA LYS A 79 -32.96 -2.34 -7.24
C LYS A 79 -34.11 -2.79 -8.11
N ALA A 80 -34.76 -3.89 -7.71
CA ALA A 80 -35.99 -4.40 -8.31
C ALA A 80 -37.26 -3.81 -7.66
N PHE A 81 -38.26 -3.51 -8.47
CA PHE A 81 -39.56 -2.95 -8.09
C PHE A 81 -40.68 -3.77 -8.72
N ARG A 82 -41.80 -4.00 -8.01
CA ARG A 82 -42.93 -4.80 -8.53
C ARG A 82 -43.78 -4.07 -9.58
N SER A 83 -43.58 -2.77 -9.77
CA SER A 83 -44.28 -2.02 -10.81
C SER A 83 -43.53 -0.75 -11.22
N VAL A 84 -43.78 -0.29 -12.44
CA VAL A 84 -43.25 0.99 -12.96
C VAL A 84 -43.66 2.16 -12.05
N THR A 85 -44.87 2.13 -11.48
CA THR A 85 -45.36 3.17 -10.56
C THR A 85 -44.59 3.19 -9.23
N GLN A 86 -44.21 2.02 -8.68
CA GLN A 86 -43.33 1.96 -7.51
C GLN A 86 -41.94 2.50 -7.82
N ALA A 87 -41.40 2.13 -8.99
CA ALA A 87 -40.11 2.60 -9.47
C ALA A 87 -40.10 4.13 -9.68
N GLN A 88 -41.18 4.70 -10.23
CA GLN A 88 -41.36 6.15 -10.39
C GLN A 88 -41.49 6.89 -9.05
N LYS A 89 -42.19 6.32 -8.06
CA LYS A 89 -42.27 6.89 -6.70
C LYS A 89 -40.94 6.84 -5.94
N ALA A 90 -40.09 5.85 -6.22
CA ALA A 90 -38.73 5.80 -5.70
C ALA A 90 -37.84 6.85 -6.39
N ARG A 91 -37.98 7.03 -7.72
CA ARG A 91 -37.29 8.08 -8.49
C ARG A 91 -37.56 9.49 -8.00
N SER A 92 -38.80 9.83 -7.62
CA SER A 92 -39.16 11.19 -7.17
C SER A 92 -38.68 11.55 -5.75
N LYS A 93 -38.10 10.60 -5.00
CA LYS A 93 -37.51 10.84 -3.67
C LYS A 93 -35.98 10.99 -3.67
N VAL A 94 -35.31 10.73 -4.79
CA VAL A 94 -33.84 10.69 -4.88
C VAL A 94 -33.25 12.03 -5.38
N SER A 95 -34.07 12.98 -5.83
CA SER A 95 -33.62 14.28 -6.33
C SER A 95 -33.44 15.34 -5.24
N VAL A 96 -32.79 15.05 -4.12
CA VAL A 96 -32.18 16.06 -3.23
C VAL A 96 -31.05 15.38 -2.45
N ALA A 97 -29.83 15.49 -2.93
CA ALA A 97 -28.60 15.63 -2.15
C ALA A 97 -27.42 15.38 -3.09
N ASN A 98 -26.73 16.45 -3.49
CA ASN A 98 -25.28 16.42 -3.62
C ASN A 98 -24.81 17.85 -3.35
N ALA A 99 -24.55 18.09 -2.07
CA ALA A 99 -23.80 19.24 -1.59
C ALA A 99 -22.31 18.91 -1.77
N SER A 100 -21.63 19.83 -2.45
CA SER A 100 -20.28 20.32 -2.16
C SER A 100 -19.30 19.34 -1.51
N ASN A 101 -18.29 18.95 -2.27
CA ASN A 101 -16.94 18.74 -1.74
C ASN A 101 -15.95 19.34 -2.73
N ASP A 102 -15.84 20.66 -2.66
CA ASP A 102 -14.73 21.40 -3.25
C ASP A 102 -13.71 21.64 -2.13
N ASN A 103 -12.92 20.61 -1.82
CA ASN A 103 -11.71 20.78 -1.03
C ASN A 103 -10.58 21.07 -2.01
N SER A 104 -10.44 22.34 -2.35
CA SER A 104 -9.21 22.83 -2.98
C SER A 104 -8.04 22.60 -2.01
N PRO A 105 -6.98 21.87 -2.39
CA PRO A 105 -5.82 21.71 -1.52
C PRO A 105 -5.12 23.07 -1.35
N GLY A 106 -4.91 23.47 -0.09
CA GLY A 106 -4.10 24.63 0.24
C GLY A 106 -2.69 24.48 -0.34
N LYS A 107 -2.10 25.57 -0.85
CA LYS A 107 -0.73 25.55 -1.37
C LYS A 107 0.23 25.15 -0.24
N HIS A 108 0.97 24.05 -0.45
CA HIS A 108 2.08 23.66 0.44
C HIS A 108 3.10 24.81 0.56
N PRO A 109 3.69 25.05 1.75
CA PRO A 109 4.77 26.03 1.91
C PRO A 109 5.92 25.71 0.95
N ALA A 110 6.44 26.67 0.17
CA ALA A 110 7.49 26.34 -0.81
C ALA A 110 8.77 25.79 -0.15
N LEU A 111 9.41 24.81 -0.80
CA LEU A 111 10.75 24.33 -0.45
C LEU A 111 11.79 25.45 -0.63
N PRO A 112 12.91 25.45 0.11
CA PRO A 112 13.94 26.48 -0.02
C PRO A 112 14.63 26.38 -1.38
N ALA A 113 14.63 27.48 -2.13
CA ALA A 113 15.42 27.61 -3.35
C ALA A 113 16.90 27.76 -3.01
N ILE A 114 17.70 26.76 -3.37
CA ILE A 114 19.14 26.68 -3.06
C ILE A 114 20.01 26.56 -4.32
N GLU A 115 19.41 26.55 -5.50
CA GLU A 115 20.12 26.42 -6.76
C GLU A 115 21.10 27.58 -6.96
N GLN A 116 22.32 27.27 -7.42
CA GLN A 116 23.38 28.23 -7.74
C GLN A 116 23.95 29.00 -6.53
N LEU A 117 23.59 28.65 -5.29
CA LEU A 117 24.18 29.21 -4.08
C LEU A 117 25.47 28.47 -3.67
N SER A 118 26.33 29.14 -2.90
CA SER A 118 27.46 28.46 -2.24
C SER A 118 26.95 27.58 -1.08
N ALA A 119 27.81 26.68 -0.58
CA ALA A 119 27.43 25.78 0.52
C ALA A 119 26.95 26.56 1.76
N ILE A 120 27.72 27.58 2.16
CA ILE A 120 27.41 28.45 3.30
C ILE A 120 26.07 29.19 3.12
N LYS A 121 25.80 29.70 1.91
CA LYS A 121 24.53 30.40 1.63
C LYS A 121 23.34 29.44 1.61
N SER A 122 23.56 28.21 1.14
CA SER A 122 22.54 27.16 1.11
C SER A 122 22.18 26.70 2.52
N LEU A 123 23.18 26.49 3.40
CA LEU A 123 22.96 26.16 4.82
C LEU A 123 22.06 27.19 5.50
N ALA A 124 22.42 28.47 5.42
CA ALA A 124 21.65 29.54 6.05
C ALA A 124 20.18 29.57 5.57
N ARG A 125 19.94 29.27 4.28
CA ARG A 125 18.58 29.24 3.73
C ARG A 125 17.78 28.02 4.18
N ILE A 126 18.41 26.85 4.26
CA ILE A 126 17.75 25.64 4.77
C ILE A 126 17.46 25.80 6.27
N GLU A 127 18.39 26.34 7.03
CA GLU A 127 18.23 26.63 8.46
C GLU A 127 17.07 27.61 8.72
N GLU A 128 17.02 28.71 7.98
CA GLU A 128 15.90 29.65 8.01
C GLU A 128 14.58 28.95 7.70
N TRP A 129 14.57 28.03 6.74
CA TRP A 129 13.38 27.26 6.39
C TRP A 129 12.95 26.30 7.50
N PHE A 130 13.86 25.60 8.17
CA PHE A 130 13.50 24.73 9.30
C PHE A 130 13.04 25.52 10.52
N ASN A 131 13.63 26.69 10.78
CA ASN A 131 13.33 27.50 11.97
C ASN A 131 12.06 28.34 11.86
N THR A 132 11.40 28.35 10.70
CA THR A 132 10.16 29.12 10.48
C THR A 132 8.98 28.17 10.27
N ASP A 133 7.93 28.29 11.09
CA ASP A 133 6.68 27.51 10.97
C ASP A 133 6.92 25.99 10.81
N PHE A 134 7.86 25.43 11.58
CA PHE A 134 8.29 24.02 11.45
C PHE A 134 7.10 23.06 11.45
N GLU A 135 6.17 23.20 12.40
CA GLU A 135 5.00 22.32 12.50
C GLU A 135 4.15 22.31 11.22
N ALA A 136 3.91 23.49 10.63
CA ALA A 136 3.13 23.58 9.39
C ALA A 136 3.86 22.93 8.20
N LYS A 137 5.18 23.06 8.14
CA LYS A 137 6.02 22.43 7.11
C LYS A 137 6.14 20.92 7.32
N TRP A 138 6.30 20.49 8.55
CA TRP A 138 6.30 19.09 8.95
C TRP A 138 5.00 18.41 8.54
N GLU A 139 3.83 18.97 8.90
CA GLU A 139 2.53 18.48 8.46
C GLU A 139 2.40 18.41 6.93
N ALA A 140 2.95 19.39 6.22
CA ALA A 140 2.87 19.46 4.77
C ALA A 140 3.80 18.48 4.03
N TYR A 141 4.92 18.06 4.64
CA TYR A 141 6.01 17.38 3.95
C TYR A 141 6.49 16.06 4.58
N ARG A 142 6.04 15.69 5.78
CA ARG A 142 6.49 14.45 6.46
C ARG A 142 6.22 13.16 5.68
N GLU A 143 5.31 13.18 4.71
CA GLU A 143 5.00 12.00 3.88
C GLU A 143 5.73 12.04 2.53
N THR A 144 6.70 12.95 2.35
CA THR A 144 7.37 13.17 1.07
C THR A 144 8.90 13.02 1.19
N SER A 145 9.52 12.58 0.10
CA SER A 145 10.99 12.38 0.06
C SER A 145 11.77 13.69 0.19
N GLU A 146 11.17 14.81 -0.23
CA GLU A 146 11.76 16.15 -0.26
C GLU A 146 12.14 16.62 1.14
N PHE A 147 11.32 16.34 2.16
CA PHE A 147 11.64 16.68 3.55
C PHE A 147 12.94 16.01 4.01
N TYR A 148 13.02 14.70 3.82
CA TYR A 148 14.17 13.92 4.24
C TYR A 148 15.42 14.23 3.41
N ASN A 149 15.23 14.56 2.13
CA ASN A 149 16.31 15.01 1.27
C ASN A 149 16.90 16.35 1.73
N LEU A 150 16.08 17.28 2.24
CA LEU A 150 16.59 18.52 2.83
C LEU A 150 17.46 18.25 4.06
N ILE A 151 17.10 17.29 4.91
CA ILE A 151 17.89 16.94 6.10
C ILE A 151 19.27 16.44 5.67
N GLN A 152 19.33 15.44 4.78
CA GLN A 152 20.62 14.91 4.35
C GLN A 152 21.44 15.95 3.55
N TYR A 153 20.80 16.85 2.78
CA TYR A 153 21.50 17.94 2.10
C TYR A 153 22.11 18.93 3.08
N TYR A 154 21.41 19.30 4.17
CA TYR A 154 21.98 20.16 5.20
C TYR A 154 23.29 19.59 5.75
N LEU A 155 23.29 18.30 6.09
CA LEU A 155 24.48 17.62 6.62
C LEU A 155 25.64 17.56 5.61
N ALA A 156 25.35 17.26 4.34
CA ALA A 156 26.37 17.30 3.29
C ALA A 156 26.95 18.71 3.13
N LEU A 157 26.10 19.74 3.15
CA LEU A 157 26.53 21.13 3.03
C LEU A 157 27.36 21.60 4.22
N SER A 158 27.13 21.07 5.44
CA SER A 158 27.99 21.33 6.61
C SER A 158 29.43 20.88 6.37
N CYS A 159 29.62 19.69 5.80
CA CYS A 159 30.94 19.19 5.40
C CYS A 159 31.58 20.09 4.33
N ASP A 160 30.83 20.45 3.30
CA ASP A 160 31.33 21.29 2.20
C ASP A 160 31.68 22.71 2.66
N ALA A 161 30.87 23.29 3.55
CA ALA A 161 31.14 24.59 4.16
C ALA A 161 32.43 24.57 4.98
N TYR A 162 32.65 23.51 5.78
CA TYR A 162 33.90 23.31 6.52
C TYR A 162 35.11 23.15 5.59
N LYS A 163 34.99 22.42 4.48
CA LYS A 163 36.06 22.29 3.48
C LYS A 163 36.37 23.60 2.78
N GLN A 164 35.36 24.43 2.51
CA GLN A 164 35.52 25.77 1.91
C GLN A 164 36.16 26.75 2.90
N LYS A 165 35.79 26.66 4.18
CA LYS A 165 36.30 27.49 5.26
C LYS A 165 36.41 26.61 6.51
N ALA A 166 37.64 26.30 6.91
CA ALA A 166 37.97 25.43 8.04
C ALA A 166 37.56 26.04 9.39
N ASP A 167 36.24 26.06 9.62
CA ASP A 167 35.55 26.67 10.75
C ASP A 167 34.63 25.60 11.35
N THR A 168 34.98 25.10 12.54
CA THR A 168 34.30 23.96 13.17
C THR A 168 32.84 24.27 13.51
N ALA A 169 32.44 25.54 13.55
CA ALA A 169 31.05 25.93 13.79
C ALA A 169 30.07 25.32 12.76
N PHE A 170 30.50 25.06 11.52
CA PHE A 170 29.65 24.37 10.54
C PHE A 170 29.40 22.91 10.89
N LEU A 171 30.39 22.25 11.49
CA LEU A 171 30.28 20.86 11.93
C LEU A 171 29.46 20.77 13.20
N ASP A 172 29.68 21.68 14.16
CA ASP A 172 28.91 21.76 15.40
C ASP A 172 27.41 21.96 15.11
N ALA A 173 27.07 22.89 14.20
CA ALA A 173 25.69 23.10 13.74
C ALA A 173 25.13 21.87 13.01
N GLY A 174 25.95 21.18 12.20
CA GLY A 174 25.58 19.93 11.55
C GLY A 174 25.22 18.82 12.55
N ILE A 175 26.01 18.68 13.61
CA ILE A 175 25.78 17.70 14.69
C ILE A 175 24.49 18.04 15.44
N GLU A 176 24.32 19.29 15.85
CA GLU A 176 23.10 19.75 16.54
C GLU A 176 21.86 19.49 15.69
N PHE A 177 21.92 19.84 14.41
CA PHE A 177 20.83 19.60 13.47
C PHE A 177 20.54 18.11 13.31
N TYR A 178 21.56 17.26 13.13
CA TYR A 178 21.38 15.81 13.05
C TYR A 178 20.70 15.25 14.30
N LEU A 179 21.16 15.63 15.50
CA LEU A 179 20.58 15.17 16.76
C LEU A 179 19.08 15.53 16.87
N SER A 180 18.67 16.69 16.33
CA SER A 180 17.26 17.09 16.30
C SER A 180 16.40 16.30 15.28
N MET A 181 17.04 15.65 14.31
CA MET A 181 16.38 14.95 13.18
C MET A 181 16.67 13.44 13.15
N ALA A 182 17.42 12.91 14.12
CA ALA A 182 17.99 11.56 14.07
C ALA A 182 16.92 10.47 13.94
N HIS A 183 15.73 10.68 14.51
CA HIS A 183 14.60 9.73 14.42
C HIS A 183 14.00 9.59 13.02
N TYR A 184 14.36 10.46 12.06
CA TYR A 184 13.96 10.32 10.65
C TYR A 184 14.97 9.52 9.82
N SER A 185 16.14 9.22 10.37
CA SER A 185 17.21 8.56 9.63
C SER A 185 16.84 7.18 9.08
N TRP A 186 15.91 6.46 9.72
CA TRP A 186 15.47 5.16 9.22
C TRP A 186 14.55 5.27 7.99
N LEU A 187 13.88 6.42 7.80
CA LEU A 187 13.07 6.71 6.60
C LEU A 187 13.95 7.18 5.43
N ASN A 188 15.11 7.77 5.72
CA ASN A 188 16.12 8.07 4.72
C ASN A 188 17.55 7.89 5.28
N PRO A 189 18.13 6.68 5.15
CA PRO A 189 19.44 6.38 5.72
C PRO A 189 20.62 7.16 5.11
N SER A 190 20.43 7.92 4.03
CA SER A 190 21.45 8.88 3.56
C SER A 190 21.74 9.98 4.58
N ILE A 191 20.80 10.27 5.49
CA ILE A 191 21.02 11.14 6.64
C ILE A 191 22.20 10.61 7.49
N LEU A 192 22.28 9.30 7.70
CA LEU A 192 23.35 8.66 8.50
C LEU A 192 24.69 8.67 7.79
N HIS A 193 24.68 8.55 6.45
CA HIS A 193 25.90 8.73 5.66
C HIS A 193 26.48 10.11 5.91
N ASN A 194 25.70 11.15 5.67
CA ASN A 194 26.19 12.52 5.80
C ASN A 194 26.51 12.87 7.26
N ALA A 195 25.74 12.37 8.23
CA ALA A 195 26.06 12.50 9.65
C ALA A 195 27.40 11.84 10.00
N ALA A 196 27.71 10.66 9.45
CA ALA A 196 29.01 10.01 9.66
C ALA A 196 30.17 10.89 9.16
N CYS A 197 30.02 11.55 8.01
CA CYS A 197 31.01 12.49 7.48
C CYS A 197 31.17 13.71 8.40
N VAL A 198 30.08 14.30 8.88
CA VAL A 198 30.10 15.43 9.82
C VAL A 198 30.84 15.05 11.11
N TYR A 199 30.45 13.95 11.76
CA TYR A 199 31.10 13.47 12.99
C TYR A 199 32.58 13.18 12.79
N TRP A 200 32.93 12.54 11.67
CA TRP A 200 34.33 12.23 11.38
C TRP A 200 35.18 13.49 11.22
N LEU A 201 34.70 14.49 10.46
CA LEU A 201 35.39 15.77 10.29
C LEU A 201 35.49 16.55 11.62
N ALA A 202 34.51 16.39 12.51
CA ALA A 202 34.52 16.97 13.85
C ALA A 202 35.49 16.25 14.82
N GLY A 203 36.11 15.14 14.39
CA GLY A 203 36.99 14.32 15.23
C GLY A 203 36.24 13.31 16.12
N GLU A 204 34.93 13.18 15.97
CA GLU A 204 34.07 12.29 16.75
C GLU A 204 33.98 10.88 16.13
N LYS A 205 35.11 10.18 16.18
CA LYS A 205 35.30 8.88 15.54
C LYS A 205 34.23 7.83 15.89
N GLU A 206 33.87 7.69 17.16
CA GLU A 206 32.93 6.64 17.57
C GLU A 206 31.50 6.95 17.10
N ASN A 207 31.06 8.21 17.16
CA ASN A 207 29.76 8.64 16.64
C ASN A 207 29.67 8.46 15.12
N ALA A 208 30.76 8.68 14.38
CA ALA A 208 30.81 8.37 12.95
C ALA A 208 30.64 6.86 12.68
N LEU A 209 31.26 6.00 13.50
CA LEU A 209 31.12 4.54 13.40
C LEU A 209 29.72 4.06 13.79
N ASP A 210 29.07 4.71 14.76
CA ASP A 210 27.68 4.46 15.15
C ASP A 210 26.72 4.78 14.00
N CYS A 211 26.93 5.90 13.30
CA CYS A 211 26.14 6.26 12.12
C CYS A 211 26.27 5.23 10.99
N ILE A 212 27.49 4.71 10.74
CA ILE A 212 27.72 3.65 9.73
C ILE A 212 27.01 2.34 10.14
N GLU A 213 27.05 1.99 11.42
CA GLU A 213 26.34 0.82 11.93
C GLU A 213 24.83 0.96 11.82
N LEU A 214 24.27 2.12 12.15
CA LEU A 214 22.85 2.41 11.95
C LEU A 214 22.47 2.37 10.47
N ALA A 215 23.28 2.94 9.58
CA ALA A 215 23.02 2.91 8.13
C ALA A 215 22.96 1.46 7.62
N LEU A 216 23.85 0.59 8.12
CA LEU A 216 23.83 -0.83 7.84
C LEU A 216 22.57 -1.51 8.38
N ASN A 217 22.16 -1.20 9.60
CA ASN A 217 21.00 -1.78 10.26
C ASN A 217 19.67 -1.32 9.61
N PHE A 218 19.62 -0.10 9.07
CA PHE A 218 18.50 0.43 8.30
C PHE A 218 18.58 0.14 6.80
N ARG A 219 19.53 -0.71 6.37
CA ARG A 219 19.68 -1.18 4.99
C ARG A 219 19.86 -0.07 3.97
N TYR A 220 20.71 0.89 4.30
CA TYR A 220 21.00 2.00 3.40
C TYR A 220 21.48 1.50 2.02
N SER A 221 20.71 1.77 0.97
CA SER A 221 21.06 1.33 -0.39
C SER A 221 22.40 1.89 -0.90
N GLY A 222 22.87 3.00 -0.31
CA GLY A 222 24.17 3.61 -0.59
C GLY A 222 25.33 3.06 0.24
N MET A 223 25.23 1.88 0.88
CA MET A 223 26.31 1.32 1.70
C MET A 223 27.65 1.20 0.98
N ASP A 224 27.68 0.80 -0.30
CA ASP A 224 28.94 0.75 -1.06
C ASP A 224 29.58 2.16 -1.19
N SER A 225 28.76 3.19 -1.44
CA SER A 225 29.20 4.59 -1.50
C SER A 225 29.71 5.07 -0.14
N LEU A 226 28.99 4.77 0.94
CA LEU A 226 29.37 5.09 2.32
C LEU A 226 30.74 4.50 2.69
N LEU A 227 30.95 3.21 2.41
CA LEU A 227 32.20 2.53 2.74
C LEU A 227 33.36 2.97 1.84
N GLY A 228 33.03 3.42 0.61
CA GLY A 228 33.94 3.97 -0.38
C GLY A 228 34.22 5.48 -0.24
N ASP A 229 33.55 6.18 0.68
CA ASP A 229 33.63 7.63 0.81
C ASP A 229 35.05 8.08 1.18
N GLU A 230 35.55 9.10 0.47
CA GLU A 230 36.88 9.68 0.66
C GLU A 230 36.99 10.48 1.96
N ASP A 231 35.90 11.13 2.40
CA ASP A 231 35.88 11.84 3.68
C ASP A 231 36.13 10.86 4.83
N LEU A 232 35.58 9.65 4.72
CA LEU A 232 35.69 8.59 5.73
C LEU A 232 36.94 7.73 5.60
N GLN A 233 37.88 8.05 4.71
CA GLN A 233 39.04 7.19 4.43
C GLN A 233 39.88 6.86 5.68
N GLY A 234 39.95 7.77 6.66
CA GLY A 234 40.68 7.57 7.90
C GLY A 234 40.06 6.50 8.80
N LEU A 235 38.75 6.27 8.71
CA LEU A 235 38.06 5.22 9.47
C LEU A 235 38.40 3.81 8.98
N ARG A 236 38.82 3.64 7.71
CA ARG A 236 39.09 2.32 7.11
C ARG A 236 40.16 1.50 7.83
N LYS A 237 41.07 2.17 8.53
CA LYS A 237 42.14 1.52 9.31
C LYS A 237 41.64 0.97 10.65
N THR A 238 40.49 1.44 11.12
CA THR A 238 39.94 1.03 12.41
C THR A 238 39.44 -0.41 12.38
N ARG A 239 39.45 -1.08 13.53
CA ARG A 239 38.94 -2.45 13.64
C ARG A 239 37.43 -2.50 13.37
N ARG A 240 36.67 -1.57 13.97
CA ARG A 240 35.21 -1.52 13.90
C ARG A 240 34.70 -1.26 12.48
N PHE A 241 35.30 -0.31 11.74
CA PHE A 241 34.94 -0.08 10.33
C PHE A 241 35.14 -1.35 9.48
N ARG A 242 36.27 -2.05 9.64
CA ARG A 242 36.52 -3.30 8.90
C ARG A 242 35.55 -4.41 9.27
N GLN A 243 35.06 -4.46 10.52
CA GLN A 243 34.02 -5.39 10.94
C GLN A 243 32.68 -5.05 10.28
N LEU A 244 32.29 -3.77 10.27
CA LEU A 244 31.06 -3.30 9.61
C LEU A 244 31.09 -3.58 8.11
N ALA A 245 32.21 -3.32 7.42
CA ALA A 245 32.38 -3.63 6.01
C ALA A 245 32.24 -5.14 5.73
N ARG A 246 32.85 -6.01 6.55
CA ARG A 246 32.68 -7.46 6.41
C ARG A 246 31.24 -7.91 6.67
N LYS A 247 30.57 -7.32 7.67
CA LYS A 247 29.16 -7.58 7.98
C LYS A 247 28.29 -7.19 6.78
N TYR A 248 28.53 -6.04 6.16
CA TYR A 248 27.84 -5.63 4.93
C TYR A 248 28.03 -6.64 3.79
N GLU A 249 29.28 -7.02 3.48
CA GLU A 249 29.55 -7.99 2.41
C GLU A 249 28.84 -9.33 2.65
N ALA A 250 28.83 -9.82 3.89
CA ALA A 250 28.12 -11.05 4.24
C ALA A 250 26.59 -10.94 4.08
N LEU A 251 26.03 -9.74 4.25
CA LEU A 251 24.60 -9.47 4.17
C LEU A 251 24.09 -9.15 2.76
N LYS A 252 24.96 -8.77 1.82
CA LYS A 252 24.59 -8.33 0.45
C LYS A 252 23.47 -9.16 -0.22
N PRO A 253 23.50 -10.51 -0.21
CA PRO A 253 22.46 -11.32 -0.87
C PRO A 253 21.03 -11.12 -0.33
N ARG A 254 20.89 -10.65 0.91
CA ARG A 254 19.62 -10.44 1.60
C ARG A 254 19.54 -9.04 2.21
N PHE A 255 20.26 -8.08 1.64
CA PHE A 255 20.41 -6.78 2.26
C PHE A 255 19.12 -5.98 2.31
N ASN A 256 18.19 -6.22 1.39
CA ASN A 256 16.89 -5.56 1.38
C ASN A 256 15.86 -6.17 2.35
N TYR A 257 16.22 -7.16 3.18
CA TYR A 257 15.29 -7.71 4.16
C TYR A 257 15.19 -6.82 5.40
N VAL A 258 13.99 -6.76 5.97
CA VAL A 258 13.69 -6.08 7.24
C VAL A 258 14.61 -6.56 8.37
N THR A 259 14.83 -5.68 9.34
CA THR A 259 15.69 -5.93 10.51
C THR A 259 14.91 -5.73 11.79
N LEU A 260 15.44 -6.27 12.89
CA LEU A 260 14.87 -5.99 14.21
C LEU A 260 14.95 -4.49 14.51
N GLU A 261 16.09 -3.87 14.17
CA GLU A 261 16.37 -2.46 14.39
C GLU A 261 15.38 -1.55 13.65
N LEU A 262 14.98 -1.90 12.42
CA LEU A 262 13.94 -1.19 11.66
C LEU A 262 12.57 -1.29 12.33
N PHE A 263 12.20 -2.45 12.86
CA PHE A 263 10.94 -2.61 13.57
C PHE A 263 10.95 -1.90 14.92
N GLU A 264 12.04 -1.97 15.68
CA GLU A 264 12.17 -1.30 16.96
C GLU A 264 12.08 0.22 16.80
N VAL A 265 12.78 0.80 15.82
CA VAL A 265 12.68 2.24 15.57
C VAL A 265 11.28 2.63 15.10
N PHE A 266 10.66 1.84 14.21
CA PHE A 266 9.28 2.08 13.76
C PHE A 266 8.28 2.04 14.94
N GLU A 267 8.30 0.99 15.75
CA GLU A 267 7.36 0.82 16.87
C GLU A 267 7.53 1.94 17.89
N ASN A 268 8.76 2.20 18.34
CA ASN A 268 9.05 3.27 19.29
C ASN A 268 8.62 4.63 18.75
N PHE A 269 8.90 4.89 17.47
CA PHE A 269 8.58 6.17 16.86
C PHE A 269 7.07 6.33 16.65
N SER A 270 6.37 5.28 16.22
CA SER A 270 4.94 5.31 15.89
C SER A 270 4.02 5.68 17.05
N VAL A 271 4.40 5.38 18.29
CA VAL A 271 3.57 5.63 19.50
C VAL A 271 3.16 7.10 19.65
N GLN A 272 3.99 8.03 19.19
CA GLN A 272 3.79 9.47 19.36
C GLN A 272 3.33 10.16 18.07
N GLN A 273 3.04 9.40 17.00
CA GLN A 273 2.76 9.95 15.68
C GLN A 273 1.27 9.88 15.32
N PRO A 274 0.77 10.81 14.50
CA PRO A 274 -0.61 10.76 14.01
C PRO A 274 -0.82 9.57 13.05
N GLU A 275 -2.00 8.95 13.07
CA GLU A 275 -2.29 7.74 12.28
C GLU A 275 -1.99 7.86 10.77
N PRO A 276 -2.27 8.99 10.08
CA PRO A 276 -1.88 9.14 8.68
C PRO A 276 -0.37 8.93 8.45
N PHE A 277 0.46 9.46 9.34
CA PHE A 277 1.91 9.30 9.26
C PHE A 277 2.36 7.90 9.64
N VAL A 278 1.71 7.27 10.64
CA VAL A 278 1.95 5.85 10.95
C VAL A 278 1.63 4.95 9.75
N ARG A 279 0.55 5.24 9.02
CA ARG A 279 0.23 4.53 7.77
C ARG A 279 1.27 4.76 6.69
N PHE A 280 1.76 5.99 6.51
CA PHE A 280 2.88 6.28 5.62
C PHE A 280 4.12 5.46 5.98
N MET A 281 4.48 5.41 7.28
CA MET A 281 5.61 4.63 7.78
C MET A 281 5.48 3.12 7.53
N ARG A 282 4.27 2.55 7.69
CA ARG A 282 3.98 1.16 7.29
C ARG A 282 4.16 0.97 5.78
N SER A 283 3.57 1.85 4.96
CA SER A 283 3.73 1.77 3.51
C SER A 283 5.19 1.90 3.06
N HIS A 284 5.99 2.72 3.75
CA HIS A 284 7.44 2.82 3.56
C HIS A 284 8.12 1.48 3.83
N LEU A 285 7.80 0.80 4.94
CA LEU A 285 8.36 -0.52 5.25
C LEU A 285 8.02 -1.56 4.16
N LEU A 286 6.77 -1.59 3.71
CA LEU A 286 6.30 -2.48 2.66
C LEU A 286 7.02 -2.27 1.33
N THR A 287 7.19 -1.01 0.94
CA THR A 287 7.74 -0.62 -0.36
C THR A 287 9.24 -0.86 -0.45
N ASN A 288 9.98 -0.60 0.64
CA ASN A 288 11.44 -0.58 0.61
C ASN A 288 12.09 -1.87 1.09
N PHE A 289 11.38 -2.75 1.81
CA PHE A 289 11.97 -3.93 2.41
C PHE A 289 11.24 -5.23 2.06
N ARG A 290 12.01 -6.32 2.08
CA ARG A 290 11.51 -7.69 1.97
C ARG A 290 11.24 -8.26 3.37
N PHE A 291 10.11 -8.93 3.51
CA PHE A 291 9.74 -9.63 4.74
C PHE A 291 10.15 -11.10 4.63
N TYR A 292 10.36 -11.74 5.77
CA TYR A 292 10.71 -13.16 5.82
C TYR A 292 9.47 -14.05 5.81
N ASP A 293 9.58 -15.23 5.20
CA ASP A 293 8.65 -16.32 5.49
C ASP A 293 8.91 -16.87 6.90
N ILE A 294 7.88 -17.42 7.52
CA ILE A 294 7.98 -18.04 8.84
C ILE A 294 8.96 -19.22 8.82
N SER A 295 9.04 -19.96 7.72
CA SER A 295 9.97 -21.09 7.57
C SER A 295 11.43 -20.64 7.62
N ASP A 296 11.76 -19.54 6.93
CA ASP A 296 13.09 -18.92 6.95
C ASP A 296 13.48 -18.44 8.35
N LEU A 297 12.53 -17.83 9.07
CA LEU A 297 12.76 -17.35 10.43
C LEU A 297 12.97 -18.50 11.42
N SER A 298 12.14 -19.55 11.36
CA SER A 298 12.29 -20.74 12.20
C SER A 298 13.66 -21.40 11.99
N ALA A 299 14.08 -21.57 10.74
CA ALA A 299 15.38 -22.17 10.43
C ALA A 299 16.56 -21.37 11.02
N ARG A 300 16.45 -20.03 11.07
CA ARG A 300 17.46 -19.17 11.69
C ARG A 300 17.46 -19.28 13.20
N ILE A 301 16.29 -19.25 13.83
CA ILE A 301 16.14 -19.43 15.28
C ILE A 301 16.71 -20.78 15.72
N ASP A 302 16.41 -21.85 14.98
CA ASP A 302 16.88 -23.20 15.30
C ASP A 302 18.39 -23.34 15.07
N GLY A 303 18.92 -22.66 14.06
CA GLY A 303 20.33 -22.65 13.69
C GLY A 303 21.25 -21.75 14.52
N SER A 304 20.70 -20.86 15.38
CA SER A 304 21.52 -19.99 16.23
C SER A 304 22.36 -20.79 17.23
N GLU A 305 23.64 -20.44 17.35
CA GLU A 305 24.59 -21.14 18.23
C GLU A 305 24.61 -20.55 19.65
N ASP A 306 24.42 -19.23 19.78
CA ASP A 306 24.34 -18.53 21.07
C ASP A 306 22.94 -17.97 21.37
N GLU A 307 22.72 -17.60 22.64
CA GLU A 307 21.43 -17.16 23.16
C GLU A 307 21.03 -15.77 22.64
N ASP A 308 22.00 -14.86 22.47
CA ASP A 308 21.76 -13.50 22.01
C ASP A 308 21.29 -13.49 20.54
N GLU A 309 21.92 -14.30 19.68
CA GLU A 309 21.50 -14.46 18.29
C GLU A 309 20.09 -15.07 18.21
N ARG A 310 19.82 -16.09 19.04
CA ARG A 310 18.51 -16.73 19.08
C ARG A 310 17.42 -15.75 19.50
N GLU A 311 17.67 -14.95 20.53
CA GLU A 311 16.76 -13.90 20.99
C GLU A 311 16.50 -12.87 19.88
N TYR A 312 17.55 -12.42 19.17
CA TYR A 312 17.41 -11.50 18.05
C TYR A 312 16.43 -12.03 17.00
N TRP A 313 16.61 -13.28 16.54
CA TRP A 313 15.75 -13.87 15.52
C TRP A 313 14.33 -14.12 16.03
N GLN A 314 14.15 -14.46 17.30
CA GLN A 314 12.82 -14.61 17.92
C GLN A 314 12.06 -13.28 17.94
N ARG A 315 12.73 -12.19 18.35
CA ARG A 315 12.13 -10.86 18.38
C ARG A 315 11.80 -10.36 16.97
N LEU A 316 12.70 -10.55 16.01
CA LEU A 316 12.44 -10.22 14.60
C LEU A 316 11.27 -11.04 14.05
N ALA A 317 11.20 -12.34 14.35
CA ALA A 317 10.10 -13.18 13.91
C ALA A 317 8.75 -12.71 14.47
N ALA A 318 8.70 -12.31 15.74
CA ALA A 318 7.50 -11.76 16.36
C ALA A 318 7.02 -10.49 15.65
N PHE A 319 7.92 -9.54 15.37
CA PHE A 319 7.58 -8.32 14.63
C PHE A 319 7.18 -8.60 13.19
N ASN A 320 7.97 -9.37 12.44
CA ASN A 320 7.72 -9.72 11.04
C ASN A 320 6.34 -10.36 10.87
N ASN A 321 6.01 -11.34 11.71
CA ASN A 321 4.74 -12.06 11.63
C ASN A 321 3.57 -11.17 12.07
N SER A 322 3.74 -10.36 13.11
CA SER A 322 2.73 -9.38 13.54
C SER A 322 2.44 -8.37 12.42
N TYR A 323 3.47 -7.88 11.75
CA TYR A 323 3.33 -6.93 10.65
C TYR A 323 2.59 -7.54 9.45
N LEU A 324 3.03 -8.73 9.01
CA LEU A 324 2.40 -9.48 7.91
C LEU A 324 0.92 -9.79 8.17
N TYR A 325 0.56 -10.05 9.42
CA TYR A 325 -0.80 -10.36 9.78
C TYR A 325 -1.69 -9.12 9.98
N LYS A 326 -1.16 -8.05 10.58
CA LYS A 326 -1.97 -6.88 10.98
C LYS A 326 -2.04 -5.80 9.93
N TYR A 327 -0.99 -5.64 9.12
CA TYR A 327 -0.82 -4.44 8.30
C TYR A 327 -0.61 -4.74 6.82
N MET A 328 0.08 -5.83 6.47
CA MET A 328 0.40 -6.17 5.07
C MET A 328 -0.86 -6.20 4.20
N LEU A 329 -0.99 -5.18 3.34
CA LEU A 329 -2.06 -5.02 2.34
C LEU A 329 -3.49 -4.98 2.93
N ILE A 330 -3.64 -4.77 4.24
CA ILE A 330 -4.95 -4.73 4.90
C ILE A 330 -5.73 -3.47 4.53
N ASP A 331 -5.07 -2.31 4.61
CA ASP A 331 -5.68 -1.00 4.35
C ASP A 331 -5.11 -0.29 3.11
N GLU A 332 -4.13 -0.91 2.44
CA GLU A 332 -3.47 -0.32 1.26
C GLU A 332 -4.42 -0.26 0.05
N PRO A 333 -4.44 0.80 -0.78
CA PRO A 333 -5.35 0.86 -1.92
C PRO A 333 -5.08 -0.28 -2.93
N MET A 334 -6.10 -1.03 -3.34
CA MET A 334 -5.98 -2.20 -4.23
C MET A 334 -6.65 -2.00 -5.60
N ASP A 335 -7.05 -0.78 -5.94
CA ASP A 335 -7.67 -0.51 -7.25
C ASP A 335 -6.65 -0.71 -8.37
N LEU A 336 -6.82 -1.80 -9.13
CA LEU A 336 -5.96 -2.24 -10.22
C LEU A 336 -5.95 -1.27 -11.42
N LEU A 337 -6.83 -0.27 -11.45
CA LEU A 337 -6.80 0.82 -12.42
C LEU A 337 -5.75 1.88 -12.07
N THR A 338 -5.29 1.93 -10.82
CA THR A 338 -4.26 2.86 -10.33
C THR A 338 -2.87 2.22 -10.34
N GLU A 339 -1.81 3.03 -10.51
CA GLU A 339 -0.43 2.52 -10.40
C GLU A 339 -0.13 1.97 -9.00
N GLN A 340 -0.62 2.62 -7.95
CA GLN A 340 -0.46 2.13 -6.58
C GLN A 340 -1.12 0.77 -6.37
N GLY A 341 -2.34 0.57 -6.87
CA GLY A 341 -3.03 -0.73 -6.75
C GLY A 341 -2.33 -1.84 -7.53
N LYS A 342 -1.74 -1.54 -8.69
CA LYS A 342 -0.90 -2.50 -9.43
C LYS A 342 0.36 -2.88 -8.64
N THR A 343 1.06 -1.91 -8.06
CA THR A 343 2.22 -2.14 -7.19
C THR A 343 1.84 -3.02 -6.00
N ASN A 344 0.73 -2.71 -5.35
CA ASN A 344 0.24 -3.48 -4.22
C ASN A 344 -0.20 -4.90 -4.59
N TYR A 345 -0.75 -5.09 -5.80
CA TYR A 345 -1.02 -6.43 -6.33
C TYR A 345 0.26 -7.23 -6.59
N GLN A 346 1.34 -6.59 -7.03
CA GLN A 346 2.64 -7.26 -7.13
C GLN A 346 3.17 -7.69 -5.76
N HIS A 347 3.03 -6.85 -4.73
CA HIS A 347 3.33 -7.23 -3.35
C HIS A 347 2.47 -8.41 -2.89
N PHE A 348 1.17 -8.43 -3.23
CA PHE A 348 0.33 -9.59 -2.94
C PHE A 348 0.89 -10.86 -3.61
N GLN A 349 1.21 -10.82 -4.91
CA GLN A 349 1.78 -11.99 -5.60
C GLN A 349 3.09 -12.46 -4.99
N GLN A 350 3.91 -11.54 -4.48
CA GLN A 350 5.14 -11.88 -3.80
C GLN A 350 4.91 -12.62 -2.47
N TYR A 351 3.91 -12.20 -1.69
CA TYR A 351 3.71 -12.67 -0.32
C TYR A 351 2.54 -13.65 -0.15
N ARG A 352 1.72 -13.91 -1.17
CA ARG A 352 0.53 -14.76 -1.09
C ARG A 352 0.80 -16.20 -0.64
N HIS A 353 2.04 -16.67 -0.69
CA HIS A 353 2.42 -18.00 -0.22
C HIS A 353 2.84 -18.02 1.24
N TYR A 354 2.95 -16.86 1.89
CA TYR A 354 3.40 -16.76 3.28
C TYR A 354 2.25 -17.17 4.20
N ARG A 355 2.52 -18.16 5.05
CA ARG A 355 1.51 -18.75 5.95
C ARG A 355 0.93 -17.77 6.96
N VAL A 356 1.67 -16.71 7.27
CA VAL A 356 1.30 -15.68 8.26
C VAL A 356 0.53 -14.51 7.66
N LEU A 357 0.41 -14.44 6.32
CA LEU A 357 -0.37 -13.39 5.67
C LEU A 357 -1.83 -13.49 6.11
N ASN A 358 -2.45 -12.36 6.42
CA ASN A 358 -3.84 -12.35 6.86
C ASN A 358 -4.77 -12.85 5.74
N PRO A 359 -5.62 -13.87 5.99
CA PRO A 359 -6.49 -14.42 4.96
C PRO A 359 -7.40 -13.37 4.30
N ILE A 360 -7.81 -12.32 5.00
CA ILE A 360 -8.70 -11.30 4.43
C ILE A 360 -8.12 -10.62 3.18
N VAL A 361 -6.79 -10.57 3.04
CA VAL A 361 -6.12 -10.01 1.87
C VAL A 361 -6.52 -10.78 0.60
N PHE A 362 -6.69 -12.10 0.67
CA PHE A 362 -7.13 -12.92 -0.45
C PHE A 362 -8.55 -12.57 -0.89
N ALA A 363 -9.49 -12.42 0.06
CA ALA A 363 -10.85 -12.00 -0.23
C ALA A 363 -10.91 -10.58 -0.81
N ARG A 364 -10.04 -9.68 -0.32
CA ARG A 364 -9.94 -8.30 -0.82
C ARG A 364 -9.38 -8.23 -2.24
N VAL A 365 -8.32 -8.97 -2.54
CA VAL A 365 -7.76 -9.03 -3.91
C VAL A 365 -8.75 -9.73 -4.85
N SER A 366 -9.40 -10.78 -4.38
CA SER A 366 -10.50 -11.45 -5.09
C SER A 366 -11.58 -10.44 -5.52
N GLU A 367 -12.09 -9.62 -4.58
CA GLU A 367 -13.06 -8.55 -4.87
C GLU A 367 -12.57 -7.58 -5.96
N GLN A 368 -11.32 -7.14 -5.89
CA GLN A 368 -10.77 -6.20 -6.89
C GLN A 368 -10.64 -6.82 -8.28
N LEU A 369 -10.20 -8.08 -8.37
CA LEU A 369 -10.16 -8.80 -9.66
C LEU A 369 -11.56 -8.97 -10.23
N PHE A 370 -12.55 -9.27 -9.38
CA PHE A 370 -13.95 -9.38 -9.75
C PHE A 370 -14.48 -8.06 -10.33
N HIS A 371 -14.31 -6.93 -9.62
CA HIS A 371 -14.73 -5.62 -10.10
C HIS A 371 -14.02 -5.21 -11.40
N HIS A 372 -12.71 -5.47 -11.51
CA HIS A 372 -11.93 -5.11 -12.69
C HIS A 372 -12.41 -5.87 -13.95
N ALA A 373 -12.74 -7.15 -13.82
CA ALA A 373 -13.29 -7.94 -14.91
C ALA A 373 -14.62 -7.35 -15.42
N HIS A 374 -15.53 -6.96 -14.51
CA HIS A 374 -16.82 -6.36 -14.86
C HIS A 374 -16.69 -4.96 -15.47
N TYR A 375 -15.77 -4.15 -14.94
CA TYR A 375 -15.47 -2.83 -15.48
C TYR A 375 -15.06 -2.92 -16.95
N TRP A 376 -14.08 -3.77 -17.29
CA TRP A 376 -13.60 -3.88 -18.68
C TRP A 376 -14.60 -4.58 -19.60
N ALA A 377 -15.21 -5.68 -19.15
CA ALA A 377 -16.21 -6.40 -19.95
C ALA A 377 -17.35 -5.47 -20.41
N SER A 378 -17.81 -4.57 -19.53
CA SER A 378 -18.86 -3.60 -19.88
C SER A 378 -18.45 -2.59 -20.96
N ARG A 379 -17.15 -2.27 -21.09
CA ARG A 379 -16.65 -1.31 -22.09
C ARG A 379 -16.53 -1.92 -23.48
N HIS A 380 -16.30 -3.22 -23.58
CA HIS A 380 -16.18 -3.91 -24.87
C HIS A 380 -17.55 -4.31 -25.46
N GLN A 381 -18.66 -4.04 -24.76
CA GLN A 381 -20.05 -4.23 -25.22
C GLN A 381 -20.31 -5.63 -25.82
N GLY A 382 -19.78 -6.68 -25.18
CA GLY A 382 -19.84 -8.07 -25.67
C GLY A 382 -19.62 -9.10 -24.57
N ALA A 383 -19.30 -10.34 -24.95
CA ALA A 383 -18.95 -11.40 -23.99
C ALA A 383 -17.60 -11.11 -23.31
N PHE A 384 -17.41 -11.67 -22.11
CA PHE A 384 -16.12 -11.64 -21.43
C PHE A 384 -15.04 -12.23 -22.34
N ASN A 385 -13.96 -11.48 -22.59
CA ASN A 385 -12.83 -11.98 -23.36
C ASN A 385 -11.94 -12.88 -22.49
N GLU A 386 -10.91 -13.50 -23.08
CA GLU A 386 -9.99 -14.40 -22.36
C GLU A 386 -9.36 -13.75 -21.12
N ARG A 387 -9.04 -12.45 -21.17
CA ARG A 387 -8.48 -11.71 -20.03
C ARG A 387 -9.51 -11.55 -18.91
N ASP A 388 -10.74 -11.14 -19.24
CA ASP A 388 -11.80 -10.92 -18.26
C ASP A 388 -12.17 -12.26 -17.57
N GLN A 389 -12.22 -13.35 -18.34
CA GLN A 389 -12.43 -14.71 -17.83
C GLN A 389 -11.30 -15.17 -16.90
N ALA A 390 -10.05 -14.89 -17.26
CA ALA A 390 -8.90 -15.23 -16.42
C ALA A 390 -8.92 -14.47 -15.08
N LEU A 391 -9.32 -13.19 -15.10
CA LEU A 391 -9.48 -12.39 -13.88
C LEU A 391 -10.59 -12.94 -12.98
N LEU A 392 -11.74 -13.34 -13.55
CA LEU A 392 -12.82 -13.98 -12.81
C LEU A 392 -12.39 -15.32 -12.20
N SER A 393 -11.76 -16.17 -13.01
CA SER A 393 -11.27 -17.48 -12.56
C SER A 393 -10.29 -17.32 -11.39
N GLN A 394 -9.35 -16.38 -11.52
CA GLN A 394 -8.40 -16.07 -10.46
C GLN A 394 -9.10 -15.50 -9.22
N SER A 395 -10.09 -14.63 -9.42
CA SER A 395 -10.89 -14.06 -8.34
C SER A 395 -11.59 -15.14 -7.52
N PHE A 396 -12.24 -16.11 -8.17
CA PHE A 396 -12.89 -17.23 -7.47
C PHE A 396 -11.88 -18.15 -6.77
N GLN A 397 -10.74 -18.44 -7.41
CA GLN A 397 -9.67 -19.19 -6.78
C GLN A 397 -9.18 -18.51 -5.49
N LEU A 398 -8.97 -17.19 -5.50
CA LEU A 398 -8.52 -16.46 -4.32
C LEU A 398 -9.56 -16.44 -3.20
N LEU A 399 -10.85 -16.41 -3.52
CA LEU A 399 -11.90 -16.53 -2.50
C LEU A 399 -11.90 -17.93 -1.88
N GLU A 400 -11.60 -18.97 -2.65
CA GLU A 400 -11.45 -20.32 -2.11
C GLU A 400 -10.18 -20.45 -1.25
N GLU A 401 -9.07 -19.86 -1.67
CA GLU A 401 -7.86 -19.75 -0.84
C GLU A 401 -8.14 -19.03 0.48
N PHE A 402 -8.98 -17.98 0.48
CA PHE A 402 -9.47 -17.35 1.71
C PHE A 402 -10.26 -18.32 2.59
N ASN A 403 -11.20 -19.09 2.03
CA ASN A 403 -11.98 -20.07 2.79
C ASN A 403 -11.06 -21.11 3.45
N VAL A 404 -10.15 -21.71 2.68
CA VAL A 404 -9.18 -22.69 3.20
C VAL A 404 -8.28 -22.09 4.27
N ALA A 405 -7.73 -20.90 4.04
CA ALA A 405 -6.82 -20.25 4.98
C ALA A 405 -7.50 -19.88 6.32
N THR A 406 -8.81 -19.62 6.30
CA THR A 406 -9.57 -19.29 7.53
C THR A 406 -10.02 -20.52 8.32
N GLU A 407 -10.04 -21.72 7.73
CA GLU A 407 -10.36 -22.96 8.45
C GLU A 407 -9.32 -23.33 9.51
N GLY A 408 -8.06 -22.93 9.31
CA GLY A 408 -6.98 -23.13 10.27
C GLY A 408 -6.99 -22.16 11.46
N LEU A 409 -7.92 -21.20 11.51
CA LEU A 409 -7.99 -20.19 12.56
C LEU A 409 -8.93 -20.60 13.71
N CYS A 410 -8.75 -19.98 14.88
CA CYS A 410 -9.72 -20.12 15.98
C CYS A 410 -11.11 -19.58 15.58
N PHE A 411 -12.15 -20.05 16.27
CA PHE A 411 -13.54 -19.74 15.95
C PHE A 411 -13.83 -18.24 15.92
N GLU A 412 -13.31 -17.49 16.90
CA GLU A 412 -13.53 -16.05 17.04
C GLU A 412 -12.94 -15.31 15.84
N LYS A 413 -11.68 -15.62 15.49
CA LYS A 413 -10.99 -14.95 14.38
C LYS A 413 -11.59 -15.34 13.04
N ARG A 414 -11.93 -16.62 12.84
CA ARG A 414 -12.64 -17.08 11.64
C ARG A 414 -13.95 -16.32 11.47
N SER A 415 -14.74 -16.20 12.53
CA SER A 415 -16.03 -15.50 12.50
C SER A 415 -15.87 -14.01 12.15
N GLU A 416 -14.87 -13.34 12.72
CA GLU A 416 -14.55 -11.94 12.40
C GLU A 416 -14.22 -11.75 10.90
N LEU A 417 -13.33 -12.59 10.36
CA LEU A 417 -12.92 -12.47 8.96
C LEU A 417 -14.04 -12.83 7.99
N MET A 418 -14.86 -13.83 8.32
CA MET A 418 -16.05 -14.18 7.54
C MET A 418 -17.07 -13.05 7.52
N GLU A 419 -17.29 -12.38 8.65
CA GLU A 419 -18.20 -11.24 8.70
C GLU A 419 -17.69 -10.06 7.86
N LYS A 420 -16.38 -9.79 7.90
CA LYS A 420 -15.76 -8.80 7.01
C LYS A 420 -15.94 -9.17 5.54
N ALA A 421 -15.70 -10.43 5.18
CA ALA A 421 -15.82 -10.90 3.80
C ALA A 421 -17.26 -10.82 3.25
N LYS A 422 -18.29 -10.89 4.10
CA LYS A 422 -19.69 -10.67 3.67
C LYS A 422 -19.95 -9.28 3.11
N SER A 423 -19.11 -8.30 3.43
CA SER A 423 -19.23 -6.95 2.86
C SER A 423 -18.74 -6.84 1.41
N TYR A 424 -18.04 -7.86 0.91
CA TYR A 424 -17.54 -7.91 -0.46
C TYR A 424 -18.59 -8.49 -1.40
N ASP A 425 -18.76 -7.85 -2.56
CA ASP A 425 -19.79 -8.23 -3.52
C ASP A 425 -19.55 -9.64 -4.06
N ILE A 426 -18.29 -10.04 -4.24
CA ILE A 426 -17.95 -11.39 -4.70
C ILE A 426 -18.46 -12.46 -3.75
N HIS A 427 -18.40 -12.21 -2.43
CA HIS A 427 -18.91 -13.17 -1.46
C HIS A 427 -20.42 -13.33 -1.59
N HIS A 428 -21.16 -12.23 -1.78
CA HIS A 428 -22.60 -12.28 -2.03
C HIS A 428 -22.94 -12.99 -3.35
N TYR A 429 -22.19 -12.68 -4.42
CA TYR A 429 -22.32 -13.33 -5.72
C TYR A 429 -22.13 -14.86 -5.62
N MET A 430 -21.05 -15.30 -4.97
CA MET A 430 -20.73 -16.72 -4.78
C MET A 430 -21.74 -17.46 -3.91
N GLN A 431 -22.30 -16.80 -2.88
CA GLN A 431 -23.37 -17.39 -2.07
C GLN A 431 -24.65 -17.62 -2.88
N ASN A 432 -24.99 -16.70 -3.78
CA ASN A 432 -26.17 -16.86 -4.64
C ASN A 432 -25.95 -17.90 -5.74
N LEU A 433 -24.73 -18.06 -6.26
CA LEU A 433 -24.39 -19.15 -7.18
C LEU A 433 -24.65 -20.53 -6.56
N LYS A 434 -24.29 -20.74 -5.29
CA LYS A 434 -24.53 -22.02 -4.58
C LYS A 434 -26.02 -22.39 -4.40
N ARG A 435 -26.95 -21.48 -4.70
CA ARG A 435 -28.40 -21.72 -4.57
C ARG A 435 -29.03 -22.32 -5.84
N PHE A 436 -28.29 -22.33 -6.94
CA PHE A 436 -28.69 -22.89 -8.24
C PHE A 436 -27.84 -24.13 -8.52
#